data_AF-A0A7Y3UI54-F1
#
_entry.id   AF-A0A7Y3UI54-F1
#
_cell.length_a   1.000
_cell.length_b   1.000
_cell.length_c   1.000
_cell.angle_alpha   90.00
_cell.angle_beta   90.00
_cell.angle_gamma   90.00
#
_symmetry.space_group_name_H-M   'P 1'
#
loop_
_entity.id
_entity.type
_entity.pdbx_description
1 polymer ?
#
loop_
_entity_poly.entity_id
_entity_poly.type
_entity_poly.pdbx_seq_one_letter_code
_entity_poly.pdbx_strand_id
1 'polypeptide(L)'
;MIQVGRLGAFLFPKGFYVYTGSAQTNLGKRISRHLSKEKKLHWHIDYLLQFGEIVSVLTIDGVKNRECVCSDKIALTLGGRAVVEKFGSSDCRCKTHLYFFEHTPKIDSMLQGFPKYKVVKKGNFTG
;
A
#
# COMPACT_ATOMS: atom_id res chain seq x y z
N MET A 1 1.42 -14.16 13.38
CA MET A 1 2.50 -13.90 12.41
C MET A 1 1.98 -14.17 11.01
N ILE A 2 2.48 -13.45 10.00
CA ILE A 2 2.13 -13.65 8.59
C ILE A 2 3.40 -13.97 7.82
N GLN A 3 3.41 -15.07 7.06
CA GLN A 3 4.49 -15.42 6.14
C GLN A 3 4.31 -14.63 4.83
N VAL A 4 5.31 -13.85 4.46
CA VAL A 4 5.29 -12.97 3.28
C VAL A 4 6.27 -13.50 2.23
N GLY A 5 5.88 -14.57 1.54
CA GLY A 5 6.70 -15.19 0.48
C GLY A 5 8.14 -15.47 0.94
N ARG A 6 9.12 -14.97 0.16
CA ARG A 6 10.56 -15.07 0.46
C ARG A 6 11.07 -14.02 1.46
N LEU A 7 10.24 -13.04 1.82
CA LEU A 7 10.62 -11.97 2.75
C LEU A 7 10.71 -12.47 4.20
N GLY A 8 9.97 -13.53 4.53
CA GLY A 8 9.96 -14.17 5.85
C GLY A 8 8.65 -13.99 6.62
N ALA A 9 8.67 -14.33 7.91
CA ALA A 9 7.54 -14.23 8.82
C ALA A 9 7.63 -12.94 9.64
N PHE A 10 6.52 -12.19 9.72
CA PHE A 10 6.49 -10.94 10.48
C PHE A 10 5.22 -10.84 11.34
N LEU A 11 5.31 -10.02 12.39
CA LEU A 11 4.15 -9.60 13.18
C LEU A 11 3.58 -8.33 12.57
N PHE A 12 2.29 -8.36 12.26
CA PHE A 12 1.52 -7.21 11.79
C PHE A 12 0.55 -6.80 12.90
N PRO A 13 0.82 -5.69 13.61
CA PRO A 13 -0.10 -5.17 14.61
C PRO A 13 -1.48 -4.85 14.00
N LYS A 14 -2.54 -4.97 14.79
CA LYS A 14 -3.87 -4.53 14.36
C LYS A 14 -3.86 -3.01 14.17
N GLY A 15 -4.38 -2.56 13.03
CA GLY A 15 -4.44 -1.14 12.68
C GLY A 15 -4.54 -0.96 11.17
N PHE A 16 -4.13 0.19 10.70
CA PHE A 16 -4.23 0.58 9.30
C PHE A 16 -2.90 0.45 8.59
N TYR A 17 -2.96 0.05 7.32
CA TYR A 17 -1.79 -0.12 6.49
C TYR A 17 -1.98 0.65 5.19
N VAL A 18 -0.99 1.47 4.83
CA VAL A 18 -0.94 2.15 3.54
C VAL A 18 0.16 1.51 2.72
N TYR A 19 -0.22 0.97 1.57
CA TYR A 19 0.67 0.32 0.62
C TYR A 19 0.75 1.12 -0.68
N THR A 20 1.95 1.35 -1.19
CA THR A 20 2.19 1.94 -2.51
C THR A 20 2.78 0.94 -3.48
N GLY A 21 2.31 0.96 -4.72
CA GLY A 21 2.79 0.10 -5.79
C GLY A 21 2.61 0.73 -7.17
N SER A 22 3.54 0.52 -8.11
CA SER A 22 3.40 0.99 -9.50
C SER A 22 2.77 -0.04 -10.43
N ALA A 23 1.79 0.36 -11.25
CA ALA A 23 1.23 -0.48 -12.29
C ALA A 23 1.41 0.20 -13.64
N GLN A 24 2.35 -0.29 -14.44
CA GLN A 24 2.75 0.35 -15.70
C GLN A 24 1.68 0.19 -16.79
N THR A 25 1.46 -1.02 -17.28
CA THR A 25 0.63 -1.29 -18.46
C THR A 25 -0.75 -1.88 -18.14
N ASN A 26 -1.04 -2.18 -16.87
CA ASN A 26 -2.26 -2.91 -16.50
C ASN A 26 -2.78 -2.53 -15.10
N LEU A 27 -2.93 -1.23 -14.83
CA LEU A 27 -3.42 -0.70 -13.56
C LEU A 27 -4.75 -1.36 -13.14
N GLY A 28 -5.72 -1.44 -14.05
CA GLY A 28 -7.01 -2.09 -13.80
C GLY A 28 -6.87 -3.55 -13.35
N LYS A 29 -6.14 -4.39 -14.13
CA LYS A 29 -5.93 -5.80 -13.77
C LYS A 29 -5.21 -5.96 -12.42
N ARG A 30 -4.26 -5.07 -12.11
CA ARG A 30 -3.54 -5.12 -10.82
C ARG A 30 -4.47 -4.77 -9.66
N ILE A 31 -5.31 -3.76 -9.81
CA ILE A 31 -6.32 -3.41 -8.81
C ILE A 31 -7.31 -4.55 -8.62
N SER A 32 -7.90 -5.07 -9.71
CA SER A 32 -8.84 -6.20 -9.65
C SER A 32 -8.22 -7.41 -8.96
N ARG A 33 -6.95 -7.69 -9.24
CA ARG A 33 -6.21 -8.76 -8.57
C ARG A 33 -6.06 -8.50 -7.07
N HIS A 34 -5.68 -7.30 -6.65
CA HIS A 34 -5.58 -7.00 -5.21
C HIS A 34 -6.95 -7.06 -4.50
N LEU A 35 -8.03 -6.69 -5.19
CA LEU A 35 -9.39 -6.80 -4.67
C LEU A 35 -9.93 -8.23 -4.63
N SER A 36 -9.48 -9.13 -5.51
CA SER A 36 -9.90 -10.54 -5.49
C SER A 36 -9.47 -11.21 -4.19
N LYS A 37 -10.36 -11.97 -3.53
CA LYS A 37 -9.98 -12.78 -2.36
C LYS A 37 -9.24 -14.05 -2.79
N GLU A 38 -9.75 -14.72 -3.81
CA GLU A 38 -9.19 -15.95 -4.36
C GLU A 38 -8.15 -15.63 -5.44
N LYS A 39 -6.88 -15.94 -5.15
CA LYS A 39 -5.75 -15.75 -6.06
C LYS A 39 -4.52 -16.49 -5.55
N LYS A 40 -3.65 -16.89 -6.47
CA LYS A 40 -2.28 -17.30 -6.11
C LYS A 40 -1.53 -16.10 -5.55
N LEU A 41 -0.92 -16.21 -4.37
CA LEU A 41 -0.17 -15.11 -3.74
C LEU A 41 1.14 -14.89 -4.49
N HIS A 42 1.39 -13.66 -4.94
CA HIS A 42 2.60 -13.33 -5.70
C HIS A 42 3.30 -12.10 -5.15
N TRP A 43 2.57 -11.01 -4.94
CA TRP A 43 3.12 -9.79 -4.36
C TRP A 43 3.05 -9.84 -2.84
N HIS A 44 3.97 -9.15 -2.16
CA HIS A 44 3.98 -9.10 -0.69
C HIS A 44 2.62 -8.66 -0.11
N ILE A 45 1.97 -7.67 -0.74
CA ILE A 45 0.64 -7.20 -0.31
C ILE A 45 -0.44 -8.28 -0.43
N ASP A 46 -0.32 -9.23 -1.36
CA ASP A 46 -1.30 -10.31 -1.51
C ASP A 46 -1.39 -11.17 -0.22
N TYR A 47 -0.26 -11.37 0.47
CA TYR A 47 -0.19 -12.13 1.72
C TYR A 47 -0.87 -11.39 2.87
N LEU A 48 -0.63 -10.08 3.01
CA LEU A 48 -1.26 -9.28 4.05
C LEU A 48 -2.79 -9.19 3.84
N LEU A 49 -3.22 -9.09 2.58
CA LEU A 49 -4.63 -9.01 2.20
C LEU A 49 -5.43 -10.30 2.46
N GLN A 50 -4.79 -11.40 2.81
CA GLN A 50 -5.50 -12.59 3.31
C GLN A 50 -6.05 -12.38 4.74
N PHE A 51 -5.52 -11.40 5.47
CA PHE A 51 -5.83 -11.16 6.88
C PHE A 51 -6.41 -9.76 7.14
N GLY A 52 -6.67 -8.99 6.08
CA GLY A 52 -7.14 -7.62 6.18
C GLY A 52 -8.11 -7.28 5.05
N GLU A 53 -8.81 -6.16 5.23
CA GLU A 53 -9.73 -5.64 4.22
C GLU A 53 -9.14 -4.40 3.54
N ILE A 54 -9.33 -4.33 2.21
CA ILE A 54 -9.05 -3.10 1.46
C ILE A 54 -10.16 -2.09 1.74
N VAL A 55 -9.85 -1.11 2.57
CA VAL A 55 -10.75 0.01 2.87
C VAL A 55 -10.79 1.00 1.71
N SER A 56 -9.66 1.32 1.10
CA SER A 56 -9.60 2.29 0.01
C SER A 56 -8.54 1.94 -1.04
N VAL A 57 -8.80 2.36 -2.28
CA VAL A 57 -7.87 2.23 -3.40
C VAL A 57 -7.80 3.59 -4.10
N LEU A 58 -6.57 4.11 -4.19
CA LEU A 58 -6.26 5.37 -4.84
C LEU A 58 -5.26 5.11 -5.96
N THR A 59 -5.45 5.78 -7.08
CA THR A 59 -4.52 5.74 -8.21
C THR A 59 -3.98 7.13 -8.44
N ILE A 60 -2.66 7.25 -8.53
CA ILE A 60 -1.98 8.53 -8.79
C ILE A 60 -1.33 8.39 -10.17
N ASP A 61 -1.68 9.27 -11.10
CA ASP A 61 -1.09 9.26 -12.43
C ASP A 61 0.35 9.81 -12.37
N GLY A 62 1.31 9.09 -12.96
CA GLY A 62 2.72 9.50 -12.94
C GLY A 62 3.70 8.55 -13.60
N VAL A 63 4.93 9.03 -13.82
CA VAL A 63 6.05 8.28 -14.40
C VAL A 63 6.66 7.32 -13.35
N LYS A 64 7.32 6.25 -13.83
CA LYS A 64 7.92 5.11 -13.09
C LYS A 64 8.65 5.47 -11.77
N ASN A 65 9.23 6.67 -11.64
CA ASN A 65 9.96 7.11 -10.44
C ASN A 65 9.09 7.69 -9.31
N ARG A 66 7.76 7.76 -9.46
CA ARG A 66 6.88 8.33 -8.42
C ARG A 66 6.49 7.36 -7.31
N GLU A 67 6.73 6.06 -7.45
CA GLU A 67 6.40 5.11 -6.37
C GLU A 67 7.22 5.40 -5.10
N CYS A 68 8.53 5.61 -5.24
CA CYS A 68 9.40 6.02 -4.13
C CYS A 68 8.97 7.36 -3.54
N VAL A 69 8.63 8.35 -4.39
CA VAL A 69 8.16 9.67 -3.94
C VAL A 69 6.84 9.56 -3.16
N CYS A 70 5.92 8.67 -3.59
CA CYS A 70 4.69 8.42 -2.86
C CYS A 70 4.99 7.76 -1.50
N SER A 71 5.88 6.77 -1.48
CA SER A 71 6.31 6.09 -0.26
C SER A 71 6.92 7.08 0.74
N ASP A 72 7.84 7.94 0.30
CA ASP A 72 8.49 8.95 1.14
C ASP A 72 7.49 9.98 1.66
N LYS A 73 6.56 10.45 0.82
CA LYS A 73 5.48 11.35 1.27
C LYS A 73 4.58 10.70 2.32
N ILE A 74 4.26 9.40 2.19
CA ILE A 74 3.48 8.70 3.22
C ILE A 74 4.24 8.68 4.54
N ALA A 75 5.52 8.34 4.51
CA ALA A 75 6.36 8.33 5.70
C ALA A 75 6.40 9.71 6.37
N LEU A 76 6.70 10.76 5.58
CA LEU A 76 6.91 12.12 6.08
C LEU A 76 5.62 12.83 6.49
N THR A 77 4.54 12.69 5.73
CA THR A 77 3.30 13.47 5.95
C THR A 77 2.35 12.78 6.91
N LEU A 78 2.28 11.45 6.88
CA LEU A 78 1.30 10.71 7.69
C LEU A 78 1.90 10.14 8.98
N GLY A 79 3.25 10.11 9.11
CA GLY A 79 3.92 9.57 10.29
C GLY A 79 3.89 8.04 10.35
N GLY A 80 3.86 7.37 9.20
CA GLY A 80 3.73 5.92 9.12
C GLY A 80 4.98 5.17 9.59
N ARG A 81 4.81 4.08 10.32
CA ARG A 81 5.92 3.23 10.79
C ARG A 81 6.16 2.06 9.83
N ALA A 82 7.41 1.84 9.45
CA ALA A 82 7.82 0.64 8.72
C ALA A 82 7.81 -0.57 9.68
N VAL A 83 6.86 -1.50 9.49
CA VAL A 83 6.79 -2.75 10.26
C VAL A 83 7.62 -3.85 9.60
N VAL A 84 7.69 -3.83 8.27
CA VAL A 84 8.45 -4.81 7.49
C VAL A 84 9.33 -4.07 6.50
N GLU A 85 10.64 -4.26 6.63
CA GLU A 85 11.61 -3.70 5.70
C GLU A 85 11.56 -4.43 4.35
N LYS A 86 11.87 -3.70 3.28
CA LYS A 86 11.84 -4.17 1.89
C LYS A 86 10.47 -4.70 1.41
N PHE A 87 9.40 -4.45 2.16
CA PHE A 87 8.06 -4.83 1.73
C PHE A 87 7.64 -4.02 0.50
N GLY A 88 7.61 -4.70 -0.65
CA GLY A 88 7.18 -4.12 -1.93
C GLY A 88 8.19 -3.19 -2.57
N SER A 89 9.41 -3.13 -2.04
CA SER A 89 10.51 -2.24 -2.44
C SER A 89 11.78 -3.03 -2.79
N SER A 90 11.62 -4.26 -3.27
CA SER A 90 12.74 -5.16 -3.61
C SER A 90 13.62 -4.62 -4.75
N ASP A 91 13.05 -3.80 -5.63
CA ASP A 91 13.70 -3.20 -6.79
C ASP A 91 14.13 -1.74 -6.55
N CYS A 92 13.98 -1.21 -5.33
CA CYS A 92 14.35 0.16 -4.99
C CYS A 92 15.05 0.29 -3.64
N ARG A 93 15.53 1.51 -3.34
CA ARG A 93 16.24 1.83 -2.10
C ARG A 93 15.32 2.20 -0.94
N CYS A 94 14.01 2.28 -1.15
CA CYS A 94 13.07 2.58 -0.07
C CYS A 94 13.20 1.56 1.07
N LYS A 95 12.94 2.03 2.29
CA LYS A 95 12.91 1.18 3.48
C LYS A 95 11.76 0.17 3.40
N THR A 96 10.61 0.64 2.94
CA THR A 96 9.41 -0.16 2.70
C THR A 96 8.46 0.63 1.81
N HIS A 97 7.51 -0.04 1.17
CA HIS A 97 6.33 0.58 0.57
C HIS A 97 5.05 0.30 1.37
N LEU A 98 5.18 -0.27 2.58
CA LEU A 98 4.08 -0.56 3.48
C LEU A 98 4.30 0.13 4.83
N TYR A 99 3.40 1.05 5.16
CA TYR A 99 3.44 1.81 6.41
C TYR A 99 2.26 1.47 7.29
N PHE A 100 2.54 1.27 8.59
CA PHE A 100 1.56 1.01 9.64
C PHE A 100 1.15 2.29 10.34
N PHE A 101 -0.13 2.35 10.71
CA PHE A 101 -0.76 3.38 11.52
C PHE A 101 -1.67 2.74 12.55
N GLU A 102 -1.60 3.21 13.78
CA GLU A 102 -2.49 2.75 14.86
C GLU A 102 -3.93 3.25 14.65
N HIS A 103 -4.05 4.47 14.13
CA HIS A 103 -5.33 5.12 13.80
C HIS A 103 -5.48 5.33 12.30
N THR A 104 -6.71 5.62 11.88
CA THR A 104 -7.05 5.89 10.48
C THR A 104 -6.17 7.02 9.92
N PRO A 105 -5.33 6.77 8.90
CA PRO A 105 -4.50 7.81 8.31
C PRO A 105 -5.36 8.80 7.53
N LYS A 106 -5.07 10.11 7.68
CA LYS A 106 -5.72 11.19 6.93
C LYS A 106 -5.15 11.29 5.53
N ILE A 107 -5.48 10.33 4.66
CA ILE A 107 -4.93 10.21 3.30
C ILE A 107 -5.20 11.47 2.46
N ASP A 108 -6.33 12.15 2.68
CA ASP A 108 -6.69 13.37 1.95
C ASP A 108 -5.62 14.47 2.07
N SER A 109 -4.93 14.56 3.22
CA SER A 109 -3.84 15.52 3.44
C SER A 109 -2.62 15.25 2.56
N MET A 110 -2.34 13.98 2.24
CA MET A 110 -1.25 13.61 1.32
C MET A 110 -1.61 13.93 -0.14
N LEU A 111 -2.88 13.79 -0.51
CA LEU A 111 -3.36 13.91 -1.89
C LEU A 111 -3.29 15.34 -2.44
N GLN A 112 -3.32 16.36 -1.57
CA GLN A 112 -3.20 17.77 -1.98
C GLN A 112 -1.92 18.05 -2.79
N GLY A 113 -0.87 17.25 -2.61
CA GLY A 113 0.39 17.37 -3.36
C GLY A 113 0.47 16.55 -4.65
N PHE A 114 -0.63 15.94 -5.12
CA PHE A 114 -0.66 15.15 -6.34
C PHE A 114 -1.64 15.74 -7.36
N PRO A 115 -1.17 16.14 -8.57
CA PRO A 115 -1.98 16.92 -9.50
C PRO A 115 -3.13 16.14 -10.15
N LYS A 116 -3.04 14.80 -10.19
CA LYS A 116 -4.08 13.91 -10.73
C LYS A 116 -4.12 12.62 -9.91
N TYR A 117 -5.19 12.41 -9.16
CA TYR A 117 -5.50 11.15 -8.50
C TYR A 117 -6.95 10.74 -8.79
N LYS A 118 -7.24 9.43 -8.70
CA LYS A 118 -8.60 8.88 -8.78
C LYS A 118 -8.84 7.95 -7.60
N VAL A 119 -10.06 8.01 -7.06
CA VAL A 119 -10.52 7.08 -6.03
C VAL A 119 -11.24 5.94 -6.72
N VAL A 120 -10.69 4.74 -6.64
CA VAL A 120 -11.24 3.53 -7.28
C VAL A 120 -12.15 2.77 -6.32
N LYS A 121 -11.85 2.83 -5.01
CA LYS A 121 -12.72 2.35 -3.93
C LYS A 121 -12.58 3.28 -2.73
N LYS A 122 -13.72 3.71 -2.16
CA LYS A 122 -13.77 4.41 -0.88
C LYS A 122 -14.67 3.62 0.06
N GLY A 123 -14.10 2.97 1.06
CA GLY A 123 -14.84 2.43 2.19
C GLY A 123 -15.30 3.57 3.08
N ASN A 124 -16.48 3.43 3.68
CA ASN A 124 -16.93 4.36 4.70
C ASN A 124 -16.02 4.18 5.93
N PHE A 125 -15.25 5.22 6.26
CA PHE A 125 -14.53 5.31 7.52
C PHE A 125 -15.53 5.64 8.62
N THR A 126 -16.28 4.64 9.10
CA THR A 126 -16.95 4.76 10.39
C THR A 126 -15.89 4.46 11.44
N GLY A 127 -15.34 5.54 12.01
CA GLY A 127 -14.49 5.47 13.20
C GLY A 127 -15.23 4.90 14.40
#